data_AF-A0A850PWT8-F1
#
_entry.id   AF-A0A850PWT8-F1
#
_cell.length_a   1.000
_cell.length_b   1.000
_cell.length_c   1.000
_cell.angle_alpha   90.00
_cell.angle_beta   90.00
_cell.angle_gamma   90.00
#
_symmetry.space_group_name_H-M   'P 1'
#
loop_
_entity.id
_entity.type
_entity.pdbx_description
1 polymer ?
#
loop_
_entity_poly.entity_id
_entity_poly.type
_entity_poly.pdbx_seq_one_letter_code
_entity_poly.pdbx_strand_id
1 'polypeptide(L)' 'FIGMSLAVHNGRKFIPVFVTENMVGHKLGEFSPTRTFHGHAADKKSKVKK' A
#
# COMPACT_ATOMS: atom_id res chain seq x y z
N PHE A 1 12.26 7.03 11.19
CA PHE A 1 11.24 5.99 11.45
C PHE A 1 11.41 4.75 10.55
N ILE A 2 12.64 4.40 10.18
CA ILE A 2 12.91 3.22 9.33
C ILE A 2 12.82 1.96 10.19
N GLY A 3 12.21 0.89 9.69
CA GLY A 3 12.10 -0.40 10.39
C GLY A 3 10.85 -0.60 11.26
N MET A 4 9.92 0.37 11.28
CA MET A 4 8.63 0.24 11.97
C MET A 4 7.50 -0.01 10.97
N SER A 5 6.49 -0.79 11.41
CA SER A 5 5.23 -0.95 10.68
C SER A 5 4.20 0.04 11.22
N LEU A 6 3.70 0.91 10.34
CA LEU A 6 2.69 1.91 10.69
C LEU A 6 1.34 1.53 10.11
N ALA A 7 0.29 1.61 10.93
CA ALA A 7 -1.08 1.38 10.50
C ALA A 7 -1.64 2.65 9.85
N VAL A 8 -1.65 2.72 8.51
CA VAL A 8 -2.08 3.91 7.75
C VAL A 8 -3.55 3.75 7.33
N HIS A 9 -4.40 4.70 7.70
CA HIS A 9 -5.82 4.67 7.34
C HIS A 9 -6.06 5.07 5.88
N ASN A 10 -6.77 4.24 5.12
CA ASN A 10 -7.09 4.50 3.71
C ASN A 10 -8.55 4.98 3.46
N GLY A 11 -9.25 5.39 4.52
CA GLY A 11 -10.66 5.79 4.47
C GLY A 11 -11.66 4.66 4.75
N ARG A 12 -11.24 3.39 4.74
CA ARG A 12 -12.06 2.24 5.11
C ARG A 12 -11.42 1.35 6.16
N LYS A 13 -10.11 1.13 6.07
CA LYS A 13 -9.35 0.26 6.97
C LYS A 13 -7.95 0.81 7.21
N PHE A 14 -7.32 0.32 8.27
CA PHE A 14 -5.90 0.55 8.51
C PHE A 14 -5.07 -0.51 7.79
N ILE A 15 -4.14 -0.07 6.95
CA ILE A 15 -3.21 -0.93 6.23
C ILE A 15 -1.85 -0.82 6.92
N PRO A 16 -1.24 -1.92 7.38
CA PRO A 16 0.11 -1.89 7.92
C PRO A 16 1.11 -1.68 6.79
N VAL A 17 1.87 -0.58 6.86
CA VAL A 17 2.94 -0.22 5.92
C VAL A 17 4.26 -0.32 6.66
N PHE A 18 5.13 -1.21 6.20
CA PHE A 18 6.50 -1.33 6.71
C PHE A 18 7.40 -0.27 6.06
N VAL A 19 8.01 0.60 6.88
CA VAL A 19 8.78 1.74 6.38
C VAL A 19 10.22 1.33 6.05
N THR A 20 10.56 1.39 4.77
CA THR A 20 11.93 1.20 4.25
C THR A 20 12.62 2.54 3.97
N GLU A 21 13.95 2.54 3.84
CA GLU A 21 14.75 3.75 3.57
C GLU A 21 14.31 4.51 2.30
N ASN A 22 13.91 3.76 1.26
CA ASN A 22 13.43 4.33 0.00
C ASN A 22 12.09 5.09 0.12
N MET A 23 11.42 5.03 1.27
CA MET A 23 10.17 5.76 1.53
C MET A 23 10.40 7.08 2.27
N VAL A 24 11.65 7.39 2.65
CA VAL A 24 11.99 8.64 3.33
C VAL A 24 11.79 9.82 2.37
N GLY A 25 11.01 10.82 2.79
CA GLY A 25 10.64 11.97 1.96
C GLY A 25 9.27 11.84 1.28
N HIS A 26 8.68 10.65 1.26
CA HIS A 26 7.34 10.40 0.72
C HIS A 26 6.25 10.50 1.79
N LYS A 27 5.00 10.71 1.37
CA LYS A 27 3.85 10.72 2.28
C LYS A 27 3.33 9.30 2.49
N LEU A 28 2.97 8.96 3.73
CA LEU A 28 2.42 7.64 4.09
C LEU A 28 1.14 7.28 3.31
N GLY A 29 0.36 8.28 2.88
CA GLY A 29 -0.84 8.07 2.07
C GLY A 29 -0.56 7.51 0.68
N GLU A 30 0.65 7.69 0.13
CA GLU A 30 1.04 7.12 -1.17
C GLU A 30 1.11 5.59 -1.12
N PHE A 31 1.37 5.03 0.06
CA PHE A 31 1.48 3.59 0.30
C PHE A 31 0.14 2.98 0.78
N SER A 32 -0.93 3.77 0.86
CA SER A 32 -2.25 3.34 1.37
C SER A 32 -3.38 3.69 0.39
N PRO A 33 -3.65 2.84 -0.63
CA PRO A 33 -4.62 3.15 -1.68
C PRO A 33 -6.05 3.15 -1.14
N THR A 34 -6.84 4.15 -1.53
CA THR A 34 -8.21 4.37 -1.03
C THR A 34 -9.29 3.62 -1.82
N ARG A 35 -9.14 3.53 -3.16
CA ARG A 35 -10.11 2.86 -4.05
C ARG A 35 -9.49 1.61 -4.68
N THR A 36 -10.18 0.48 -4.60
CA THR A 36 -9.83 -0.74 -5.35
C THR A 36 -10.30 -0.60 -6.79
N PHE A 37 -9.37 -0.33 -7.70
CA PHE A 37 -9.66 -0.33 -9.14
C PHE A 37 -9.74 -1.78 -9.66
N HIS A 38 -10.88 -2.15 -10.23
CA HIS A 38 -11.13 -3.51 -10.72
C HIS A 38 -10.72 -3.73 -12.18
N GLY A 39 -10.29 -2.68 -12.91
CA GLY A 39 -9.89 -2.78 -14.31
C GLY A 39 -11.04 -3.15 -15.26
N HIS A 40 -10.95 -2.73 -16.53
CA HIS A 40 -11.90 -3.15 -17.57
C HIS A 40 -11.52 -4.48 -18.24
N ALA A 41 -10.43 -5.11 -17.81
CA ALA A 41 -10.08 -6.48 -18.16
C ALA A 41 -9.73 -7.18 -16.83
N ALA A 42 -10.67 -7.98 -16.33
CA ALA A 42 -10.39 -8.86 -15.21
C ALA A 42 -9.20 -9.76 -15.60
N ASP A 43 -8.28 -9.96 -14.65
CA ASP A 43 -7.29 -11.05 -14.69
C ASP A 43 -5.97 -10.87 -15.47
N LYS A 44 -5.40 -9.66 -15.54
CA LYS A 44 -3.96 -9.47 -15.86
C LYS A 44 -3.08 -9.05 -14.66
N LYS A 45 -3.51 -9.30 -13.42
CA LYS A 45 -2.58 -9.25 -12.28
C LYS A 45 -1.98 -10.63 -12.12
N SER A 46 -0.71 -10.78 -12.50
CA SER A 46 0.11 -11.92 -12.07
C SER A 46 0.03 -11.97 -10.55
N LYS A 47 -0.65 -12.99 -10.01
CA LYS A 47 -0.51 -13.33 -8.60
C LYS A 47 0.97 -13.64 -8.42
N VAL A 48 1.71 -12.76 -7.77
CA VAL A 48 3.03 -13.10 -7.24
C VAL A 48 2.76 -14.27 -6.30
N LYS A 49 3.08 -15.49 -6.76
CA LYS A 49 2.96 -16.70 -5.96
C LYS A 49 3.94 -16.54 -4.81
N LYS A 50 3.42 -16.71 -3.59
CA LYS A 50 4.23 -16.92 -2.40
C LYS A 50 4.96 -18.25 -2.52
#